data_AF-A0A967T863-F1
#
_entry.id   AF-A0A967T863-F1
#
_cell.length_a   1.000
_cell.length_b   1.000
_cell.length_c   1.000
_cell.angle_alpha   90.00
_cell.angle_beta   90.00
_cell.angle_gamma   90.00
#
_symmetry.space_group_name_H-M   'P 1'
#
loop_
_entity.id
_entity.type
_entity.pdbx_description
1 polymer ?
#
loop_
_entity_poly.entity_id
_entity_poly.type
_entity_poly.pdbx_seq_one_letter_code
_entity_poly.pdbx_strand_id
1 'polypeptide(L)'
;MVKDFRKLWETNAIWVVLISAAFFRLLAAIFSAGYAFSDDHFVVIEVAQRWVEGQNEWFDQGKPIRRSILYPGLHYILFYGLEQLNITDPQTKMLITRFFHAVYSMLIVIFGYLVTLHSSGPRAARQAGMILALFWILPFMSVRNLVE
;
A
#
# COMPACT_ATOMS: atom_id res chain seq x y z
N MET A 1 5.52 9.17 -31.93
CA MET A 1 4.97 8.31 -30.86
C MET A 1 5.83 7.07 -30.57
N VAL A 2 5.97 6.11 -31.49
CA VAL A 2 6.76 4.87 -31.23
C VAL A 2 8.27 5.13 -31.04
N LYS A 3 8.85 6.04 -31.83
CA LYS A 3 10.27 6.45 -31.68
C LYS A 3 10.53 7.18 -30.35
N ASP A 4 9.58 7.99 -29.91
CA ASP A 4 9.67 8.76 -28.66
C ASP A 4 9.59 7.83 -27.44
N PHE A 5 8.68 6.83 -27.50
CA PHE A 5 8.59 5.80 -26.46
C PHE A 5 9.86 4.95 -26.38
N ARG A 6 10.41 4.54 -27.53
CA ARG A 6 11.66 3.77 -27.57
C ARG A 6 12.83 4.54 -26.96
N LYS A 7 12.96 5.83 -27.31
CA LYS A 7 13.96 6.72 -26.72
C LYS A 7 13.78 6.82 -25.20
N LEU A 8 12.55 6.99 -24.72
CA LEU A 8 12.27 7.10 -23.29
C LEU A 8 12.55 5.77 -22.54
N TRP A 9 12.30 4.63 -23.15
CA TRP A 9 12.62 3.30 -22.63
C TRP A 9 14.13 2.99 -22.61
N GLU A 10 14.89 3.59 -23.51
CA GLU A 10 16.35 3.41 -23.59
C GLU A 10 17.09 4.40 -22.66
N THR A 11 16.60 5.64 -22.53
CA THR A 11 17.27 6.68 -21.74
C THR A 11 16.77 6.77 -20.30
N ASN A 12 15.47 6.56 -20.08
CA ASN A 12 14.77 6.93 -18.84
C ASN A 12 13.77 5.85 -18.37
N ALA A 13 14.19 4.58 -18.45
CA ALA A 13 13.29 3.44 -18.23
C ALA A 13 12.68 3.39 -16.81
N ILE A 14 13.37 3.92 -15.80
CA ILE A 14 12.84 3.99 -14.43
C ILE A 14 11.53 4.77 -14.38
N TRP A 15 11.39 5.86 -15.14
CA TRP A 15 10.15 6.63 -15.17
C TRP A 15 9.01 5.86 -15.81
N VAL A 16 9.27 5.08 -16.85
CA VAL A 16 8.27 4.19 -17.46
C VAL A 16 7.78 3.17 -16.43
N VAL A 17 8.71 2.55 -15.70
CA VAL A 17 8.41 1.59 -14.64
C VAL A 17 7.56 2.22 -13.54
N LEU A 18 7.96 3.40 -13.03
CA LEU A 18 7.26 4.06 -11.92
C LEU A 18 5.88 4.58 -12.33
N ILE A 19 5.74 5.18 -13.51
CA ILE A 19 4.44 5.64 -14.02
C ILE A 19 3.50 4.44 -14.20
N SER A 20 4.00 3.35 -14.78
CA SER A 20 3.22 2.12 -14.93
C SER A 20 2.78 1.56 -13.57
N ALA A 21 3.72 1.47 -12.63
CA ALA A 21 3.45 0.99 -11.27
C ALA A 21 2.40 1.85 -10.55
N ALA A 22 2.53 3.18 -10.62
CA ALA A 22 1.61 4.13 -9.99
C ALA A 22 0.22 4.04 -10.62
N PHE A 23 0.13 3.99 -11.95
CA PHE A 23 -1.13 3.89 -12.67
C PHE A 23 -1.96 2.67 -12.19
N PHE A 24 -1.36 1.48 -12.16
CA PHE A 24 -2.08 0.28 -11.71
C PHE A 24 -2.41 0.27 -10.22
N ARG A 25 -1.56 0.87 -9.37
CA ARG A 25 -1.84 1.01 -7.93
C ARG A 25 -2.95 2.01 -7.63
N LEU A 26 -3.06 3.09 -8.40
CA LEU A 26 -4.17 4.04 -8.29
C LEU A 26 -5.50 3.40 -8.72
N LEU A 27 -5.49 2.65 -9.82
CA LEU A 27 -6.65 1.84 -10.20
C LEU A 27 -7.04 0.87 -9.09
N ALA A 28 -6.07 0.16 -8.52
CA ALA A 28 -6.32 -0.75 -7.40
C ALA A 28 -6.90 0.00 -6.20
N ALA A 29 -6.32 1.13 -5.78
CA ALA A 29 -6.79 1.88 -4.62
C ALA A 29 -8.26 2.35 -4.74
N ILE A 30 -8.69 2.73 -5.95
CA ILE A 30 -10.05 3.19 -6.22
C ILE A 30 -11.03 2.02 -6.33
N PHE A 31 -10.69 0.99 -7.11
CA PHE A 31 -11.64 -0.07 -7.48
C PHE A 31 -11.63 -1.28 -6.53
N SER A 32 -10.67 -1.40 -5.62
CA SER A 32 -10.60 -2.49 -4.63
C SER A 32 -11.28 -2.15 -3.30
N ALA A 33 -12.54 -1.71 -3.35
CA ALA A 33 -13.35 -1.52 -2.15
C ALA A 33 -13.54 -2.82 -1.33
N GLY A 34 -14.03 -2.71 -0.09
CA GLY A 34 -14.22 -3.82 0.85
C GLY A 34 -12.96 -4.23 1.62
N TYR A 35 -12.94 -5.46 2.14
CA TYR A 35 -11.75 -6.12 2.68
C TYR A 35 -11.61 -7.51 2.05
N ALA A 36 -10.38 -7.96 1.83
CA ALA A 36 -10.09 -9.28 1.26
C ALA A 36 -10.06 -10.37 2.35
N PHE A 37 -9.57 -10.01 3.54
CA PHE A 37 -9.41 -10.88 4.69
C PHE A 37 -10.13 -10.27 5.88
N SER A 38 -11.07 -11.02 6.44
CA SER A 38 -11.95 -10.53 7.51
C SER A 38 -11.19 -10.34 8.82
N ASP A 39 -10.25 -11.23 9.12
CA ASP A 39 -9.43 -11.17 10.33
C ASP A 39 -8.53 -9.93 10.35
N ASP A 40 -7.89 -9.59 9.23
CA ASP A 40 -7.11 -8.35 9.12
C ASP A 40 -7.96 -7.11 9.34
N HIS A 41 -9.20 -7.13 8.84
CA HIS A 41 -10.13 -6.03 9.05
C HIS A 41 -10.51 -5.86 10.53
N PHE A 42 -10.93 -6.93 11.19
CA PHE A 42 -11.40 -6.86 12.58
C PHE A 42 -10.26 -6.72 13.59
N VAL A 43 -9.03 -7.12 13.24
CA VAL A 43 -7.87 -7.08 14.14
C VAL A 43 -7.04 -5.81 13.97
N VAL A 44 -7.12 -5.12 12.83
CA VAL A 44 -6.35 -3.89 12.58
C VAL A 44 -7.26 -2.68 12.49
N ILE A 45 -8.20 -2.72 11.53
CA ILE A 45 -8.99 -1.54 11.15
C ILE A 45 -10.03 -1.24 12.21
N GLU A 46 -10.78 -2.25 12.63
CA GLU A 46 -11.79 -2.07 13.67
C GLU A 46 -11.14 -1.66 14.99
N VAL A 47 -10.03 -2.30 15.37
CA VAL A 47 -9.29 -1.96 16.60
C VAL A 47 -8.80 -0.53 16.59
N ALA A 48 -8.22 -0.09 15.48
CA ALA A 48 -7.77 1.29 15.31
C ALA A 48 -8.94 2.29 15.44
N GLN A 49 -10.09 1.99 14.83
CA GLN A 49 -11.27 2.84 14.93
C GLN A 49 -11.85 2.85 16.35
N ARG A 50 -11.90 1.71 17.04
CA ARG A 50 -12.31 1.61 18.44
C ARG A 50 -11.43 2.46 19.36
N TRP A 51 -10.12 2.51 19.11
CA TRP A 51 -9.21 3.40 19.84
C TRP A 51 -9.53 4.88 19.60
N VAL A 52 -9.89 5.27 18.38
CA VAL A 52 -10.36 6.65 18.08
C VAL A 52 -11.62 6.98 18.87
N GLU A 53 -12.52 6.01 19.02
CA GLU A 53 -13.76 6.12 19.81
C GLU A 53 -13.53 6.03 21.33
N GLY A 54 -12.29 5.89 21.79
CA GLY A 54 -11.93 5.81 23.21
C GLY A 54 -12.14 4.44 23.86
N GLN A 55 -12.37 3.39 23.08
CA GLN A 55 -12.54 2.03 23.57
C GLN A 55 -11.17 1.32 23.67
N ASN A 56 -10.86 0.75 24.85
CA ASN A 56 -9.55 0.14 25.15
C ASN A 56 -9.59 -1.38 25.35
N GLU A 57 -10.62 -2.05 24.83
CA GLU A 57 -10.84 -3.50 24.97
C GLU A 57 -9.67 -4.37 24.49
N TRP A 58 -8.78 -3.82 23.66
CA TRP A 58 -7.54 -4.47 23.24
C TRP A 58 -6.53 -4.65 24.39
N PHE A 59 -6.49 -3.69 25.31
CA PHE A 59 -5.57 -3.67 26.46
C PHE A 59 -6.21 -4.30 27.71
N ASP A 60 -7.54 -4.27 27.81
CA ASP A 60 -8.28 -4.67 29.02
C ASP A 60 -8.64 -6.17 29.07
N GLN A 61 -8.00 -7.02 28.27
CA GLN A 61 -8.36 -8.45 28.13
C GLN A 61 -7.88 -9.36 29.28
N GLY A 62 -7.17 -8.83 30.27
CA GLY A 62 -6.57 -9.62 31.36
C GLY A 62 -5.58 -10.70 30.88
N LYS A 63 -5.14 -10.62 29.62
CA LYS A 63 -4.23 -11.54 28.94
C LYS A 63 -3.12 -10.74 28.27
N PRO A 64 -1.90 -11.31 28.14
CA PRO A 64 -0.83 -10.65 27.41
C PRO A 64 -1.24 -10.38 25.96
N ILE A 65 -0.89 -9.19 25.46
CA ILE A 65 -1.15 -8.77 24.09
C ILE A 65 -0.43 -9.74 23.14
N ARG A 66 -1.18 -10.37 22.23
CA ARG A 66 -0.66 -11.42 21.33
C ARG A 66 -0.16 -10.91 19.99
N ARG A 67 -0.53 -9.68 19.59
CA ARG A 67 -0.23 -9.10 18.27
C ARG A 67 0.43 -7.74 18.43
N SER A 68 1.27 -7.38 17.46
CA SER A 68 1.95 -6.09 17.46
C SER A 68 0.96 -4.93 17.44
N ILE A 69 1.19 -3.94 18.30
CA ILE A 69 0.40 -2.70 18.34
C ILE A 69 0.77 -1.75 17.20
N LEU A 70 1.88 -1.97 16.50
CA LEU A 70 2.43 -1.02 15.54
C LEU A 70 1.46 -0.76 14.38
N TYR A 71 0.94 -1.82 13.78
CA TYR A 71 0.11 -1.69 12.58
C TYR A 71 -1.29 -1.12 12.87
N PRO A 72 -2.02 -1.58 13.91
CA PRO A 72 -3.24 -0.90 14.37
C PRO A 72 -2.96 0.54 14.87
N GLY A 73 -1.82 0.78 15.51
CA GLY A 73 -1.42 2.11 16.00
C GLY A 73 -1.19 3.12 14.88
N LEU A 74 -0.55 2.72 13.79
CA LEU A 74 -0.41 3.57 12.60
C LEU A 74 -1.78 3.92 12.01
N HIS A 75 -2.71 2.97 11.98
CA HIS A 75 -4.10 3.21 11.54
C HIS A 75 -4.85 4.13 12.50
N TYR A 76 -4.66 3.98 13.81
CA TYR A 76 -5.25 4.87 14.81
C TYR A 76 -4.79 6.31 14.60
N ILE A 77 -3.49 6.54 14.41
CA ILE A 77 -2.95 7.89 14.15
C ILE A 77 -3.59 8.48 12.88
N LEU A 78 -3.70 7.68 11.82
CA LEU A 78 -4.34 8.11 10.57
C LEU A 78 -5.82 8.45 10.80
N PHE A 79 -6.61 7.54 11.38
CA PHE A 79 -8.05 7.72 11.57
C PHE A 79 -8.37 8.85 12.53
N TYR A 80 -7.62 8.98 13.62
CA TYR A 80 -7.73 10.11 14.54
C TYR A 80 -7.50 11.42 13.79
N GLY A 81 -6.43 11.54 13.01
CA GLY A 81 -6.14 12.72 12.20
C GLY A 81 -7.23 13.02 11.17
N LEU A 82 -7.80 12.01 10.52
CA LEU A 82 -8.92 12.16 9.58
C LEU A 82 -10.18 12.68 10.27
N GLU A 83 -10.49 12.20 11.48
CA GLU A 83 -11.63 12.71 12.25
C GLU A 83 -11.44 14.16 12.71
N GLN A 84 -10.20 14.59 13.02
CA GLN A 84 -9.91 16.01 13.27
C GLN A 84 -10.22 16.91 12.05
N LEU A 85 -10.23 16.33 10.84
CA LEU A 85 -10.60 16.98 9.59
C LEU A 85 -12.09 16.78 9.22
N ASN A 86 -12.91 16.25 10.14
CA ASN A 86 -14.31 15.85 9.92
C ASN A 86 -14.50 14.76 8.84
N ILE A 87 -13.46 13.95 8.57
CA ILE A 87 -13.57 12.79 7.68
C ILE A 87 -13.93 11.57 8.53
N THR A 88 -15.23 11.33 8.69
CA THR A 88 -15.77 10.24 9.53
C THR A 88 -16.27 9.04 8.73
N ASP A 89 -16.57 9.23 7.43
CA ASP A 89 -17.05 8.17 6.55
C ASP A 89 -16.04 7.00 6.43
N PRO A 90 -16.42 5.77 6.78
CA PRO A 90 -15.51 4.61 6.74
C PRO A 90 -14.97 4.32 5.34
N GLN A 91 -15.76 4.52 4.28
CA GLN A 91 -15.31 4.24 2.91
C GLN A 91 -14.20 5.22 2.50
N THR A 92 -14.33 6.49 2.88
CA THR A 92 -13.35 7.55 2.63
C THR A 92 -12.06 7.28 3.42
N LYS A 93 -12.15 6.93 4.70
CA LYS A 93 -10.97 6.52 5.50
C LYS A 93 -10.23 5.36 4.85
N MET A 94 -10.96 4.34 4.41
CA MET A 94 -10.37 3.16 3.78
C MET A 94 -9.77 3.45 2.39
N LEU A 95 -10.36 4.36 1.62
CA LEU A 95 -9.76 4.83 0.36
C LEU A 95 -8.41 5.51 0.62
N ILE A 96 -8.34 6.35 1.65
CA ILE A 96 -7.09 7.02 2.06
C ILE A 96 -6.05 5.99 2.52
N THR A 97 -6.44 5.00 3.32
CA THR A 97 -5.56 3.88 3.70
C THR A 97 -5.00 3.15 2.48
N ARG A 98 -5.87 2.78 1.52
CA ARG A 98 -5.46 2.12 0.27
C ARG A 98 -4.49 2.98 -0.54
N PHE A 99 -4.68 4.30 -0.54
CA PHE A 99 -3.76 5.24 -1.18
C PHE A 99 -2.39 5.25 -0.49
N PHE A 100 -2.33 5.28 0.84
CA PHE A 100 -1.05 5.18 1.56
C PHE A 100 -0.33 3.86 1.29
N HIS A 101 -1.06 2.75 1.23
CA HIS A 101 -0.50 1.46 0.85
C HIS A 101 -0.01 1.43 -0.60
N ALA A 102 -0.74 2.04 -1.54
CA ALA A 102 -0.30 2.23 -2.92
C ALA A 102 1.04 2.98 -2.97
N VAL A 103 1.17 4.09 -2.23
CA VAL A 103 2.43 4.85 -2.14
C VAL A 103 3.54 4.02 -1.50
N TYR A 104 3.27 3.35 -0.39
CA TYR A 104 4.25 2.51 0.29
C TYR A 104 4.77 1.38 -0.61
N SER A 105 3.88 0.72 -1.36
CA SER A 105 4.24 -0.36 -2.27
C SER A 105 5.07 0.08 -3.48
N MET A 106 5.15 1.39 -3.78
CA MET A 106 6.06 1.92 -4.79
C MET A 106 7.53 1.74 -4.39
N LEU A 107 7.83 1.71 -3.08
CA LEU A 107 9.19 1.48 -2.58
C LEU A 107 9.73 0.13 -3.06
N ILE A 108 8.89 -0.91 -3.11
CA ILE A 108 9.26 -2.24 -3.61
C ILE A 108 9.72 -2.16 -5.08
N VAL A 109 9.02 -1.37 -5.90
CA VAL A 109 9.37 -1.18 -7.32
C VAL A 109 10.66 -0.38 -7.46
N ILE A 110 10.81 0.70 -6.68
CA ILE A 110 12.00 1.56 -6.69
C ILE A 110 13.23 0.74 -6.29
N PHE A 111 13.20 0.10 -5.12
CA PHE A 111 14.34 -0.65 -4.61
C PHE A 111 14.61 -1.91 -5.44
N GLY A 112 13.58 -2.62 -5.91
CA GLY A 112 13.75 -3.76 -6.79
C GLY A 112 14.43 -3.37 -8.12
N TYR A 113 14.07 -2.23 -8.70
CA TYR A 113 14.75 -1.69 -9.86
C TYR A 113 16.20 -1.30 -9.55
N LEU A 114 16.45 -0.55 -8.47
CA LEU A 114 17.79 -0.06 -8.10
C LEU A 114 18.76 -1.19 -7.76
N VAL A 115 18.31 -2.18 -6.98
CA VAL A 115 19.11 -3.36 -6.63
C VAL A 115 19.46 -4.14 -7.89
N THR A 116 18.49 -4.39 -8.77
CA THR A 116 18.75 -5.12 -10.01
C THR A 116 19.64 -4.33 -10.97
N LEU A 117 19.51 -2.99 -10.99
CA LEU A 117 20.39 -2.12 -11.77
C LEU A 117 21.83 -2.23 -11.30
N HIS A 118 22.04 -2.23 -9.98
CA HIS A 118 23.36 -2.36 -9.38
C HIS A 118 23.96 -3.75 -9.62
N SER A 119 23.18 -4.82 -9.46
CA SER A 119 23.68 -6.21 -9.49
C SER A 119 23.71 -6.87 -10.88
N SER A 120 22.84 -6.45 -11.81
CA SER A 120 22.61 -7.18 -13.07
C SER A 120 22.47 -6.26 -14.30
N GLY A 121 22.62 -4.95 -14.12
CA GLY A 121 22.67 -3.97 -15.19
C GLY A 121 21.32 -3.54 -15.77
N PRO A 122 21.31 -2.62 -16.75
CA PRO A 122 20.11 -1.88 -17.16
C PRO A 122 19.04 -2.74 -17.83
N ARG A 123 19.42 -3.82 -18.52
CA ARG A 123 18.44 -4.71 -19.17
C ARG A 123 17.64 -5.49 -18.13
N ALA A 124 18.33 -6.09 -17.16
CA ALA A 124 17.70 -6.83 -16.08
C ALA A 124 16.84 -5.92 -15.19
N ALA A 125 17.34 -4.72 -14.85
CA ALA A 125 16.60 -3.76 -14.04
C ALA A 125 15.26 -3.36 -14.65
N ARG A 126 15.24 -3.13 -15.97
CA ARG A 126 14.02 -2.81 -16.71
C ARG A 126 13.00 -3.95 -16.66
N GLN A 127 13.45 -5.19 -16.81
CA GLN A 127 12.59 -6.36 -16.74
C GLN A 127 12.05 -6.58 -15.32
N ALA A 128 12.93 -6.58 -14.31
CA ALA A 128 12.54 -6.73 -12.92
C ALA A 128 11.58 -5.62 -12.46
N GLY A 129 11.88 -4.36 -12.80
CA GLY A 129 11.03 -3.22 -12.50
C GLY A 129 9.64 -3.35 -13.12
N MET A 130 9.53 -3.74 -14.39
CA MET A 130 8.23 -3.94 -15.03
C MET A 130 7.46 -5.13 -14.44
N ILE A 131 8.15 -6.21 -14.07
CA ILE A 131 7.53 -7.34 -13.37
C ILE A 131 6.96 -6.84 -12.04
N LEU A 132 7.76 -6.15 -11.20
CA LEU A 132 7.31 -5.60 -9.91
C LEU A 132 6.21 -4.53 -10.06
N ALA A 133 6.21 -3.79 -11.17
CA ALA A 133 5.20 -2.80 -11.47
C ALA A 133 3.84 -3.43 -11.80
N LEU A 134 3.85 -4.54 -12.57
CA LEU A 134 2.66 -5.08 -13.25
C LEU A 134 2.17 -6.44 -12.75
N PHE A 135 2.91 -7.16 -11.91
CA PHE A 135 2.59 -8.54 -11.54
C PHE A 135 1.18 -8.64 -10.91
N TRP A 136 0.21 -9.11 -11.70
CA TRP A 136 -1.20 -8.67 -11.62
C TRP A 136 -1.98 -9.08 -10.36
N ILE A 137 -1.49 -10.05 -9.59
CA ILE A 137 -2.08 -10.44 -8.30
C ILE A 137 -1.66 -9.47 -7.17
N LEU A 138 -0.53 -8.75 -7.34
CA LEU A 138 0.03 -7.90 -6.30
C LEU A 138 -0.53 -6.47 -6.23
N PRO A 139 -0.95 -5.76 -7.31
CA PRO A 139 -1.48 -4.41 -7.16
C PRO A 139 -2.71 -4.35 -6.26
N PHE A 140 -3.63 -5.32 -6.40
CA PHE A 140 -4.77 -5.46 -5.50
C PHE A 140 -4.34 -5.76 -4.06
N MET A 141 -3.44 -6.72 -3.86
CA MET A 141 -2.95 -7.07 -2.51
C MET A 141 -2.16 -5.93 -1.88
N SER A 142 -1.44 -5.14 -2.70
CA SER A 142 -0.56 -4.05 -2.27
C SER A 142 -1.29 -2.86 -1.66
N VAL A 143 -2.61 -2.82 -1.79
CA VAL A 143 -3.45 -1.78 -1.17
C VAL A 143 -4.29 -2.32 -0.01
N ARG A 144 -4.32 -3.64 0.22
CA ARG A 144 -5.10 -4.28 1.28
C ARG A 144 -4.34 -4.29 2.59
N ASN A 145 -5.08 -4.36 3.70
CA ASN A 145 -4.49 -4.67 5.00
C ASN A 145 -4.19 -6.16 5.03
N LEU A 146 -2.97 -6.50 5.40
CA LEU A 146 -2.48 -7.86 5.56
C LEU A 146 -1.63 -7.90 6.83
N VAL A 147 -2.02 -8.73 7.79
CA VAL A 147 -1.27 -8.95 9.04
C VAL A 147 -0.43 -10.23 8.99
N GLU A 148 -0.73 -11.13 8.04
CA GLU A 148 0.00 -12.39 7.81
C GLU A 148 1.40 -12.21 7.23
#